data_AF-A0A1V6K169-F1
#
_entry.id   AF-A0A1V6K169-F1
#
_cell.length_a   1.000
_cell.length_b   1.000
_cell.length_c   1.000
_cell.angle_alpha   90.00
_cell.angle_beta   90.00
_cell.angle_gamma   90.00
#
_symmetry.space_group_name_H-M   'P 1'
#
loop_
_entity.id
_entity.type
_entity.pdbx_description
1 polymer ?
#
loop_
_entity_poly.entity_id
_entity_poly.type
_entity_poly.pdbx_seq_one_letter_code
_entity_poly.pdbx_strand_id
1 'polypeptide(L)'
;MRCSKAKRYLEKELDGELDTRFQAKLQSHLDKCPACKVFLADAQKLHLMLSNLPKPEFPSWIHGQIMDKVHRLEAKNPGFFRRYKLAPVTAMLTIVLSLWAGVKVGIVSYNNIIPEKTESITLTSIAYGSFGENTILDNIAENGEQGE
;
A
#
# COMPACT_ATOMS: atom_id res chain seq x y z
N MET A 1 -7.77 -22.90 39.53
CA MET A 1 -7.19 -23.40 38.27
C MET A 1 -6.56 -24.77 38.51
N ARG A 2 -6.26 -25.54 37.46
CA ARG A 2 -5.50 -26.81 37.59
C ARG A 2 -4.04 -26.50 37.93
N CYS A 3 -3.40 -27.33 38.75
CA CYS A 3 -2.01 -27.13 39.18
C CYS A 3 -1.03 -27.11 37.99
N SER A 4 -1.27 -27.89 36.95
CA SER A 4 -0.44 -27.87 35.73
C SER A 4 -0.43 -26.49 35.05
N LYS A 5 -1.59 -25.82 34.99
CA LYS A 5 -1.71 -24.47 34.45
C LYS A 5 -1.05 -23.44 35.37
N ALA A 6 -1.18 -23.61 36.68
CA ALA A 6 -0.53 -22.75 37.66
C ALA A 6 1.00 -22.80 37.53
N LYS A 7 1.59 -24.00 37.38
CA LYS A 7 3.03 -24.16 37.17
C LYS A 7 3.53 -23.41 35.94
N ARG A 8 2.85 -23.54 34.80
CA ARG A 8 3.21 -22.78 33.58
C ARG A 8 3.11 -21.27 33.77
N TYR A 9 2.15 -20.79 34.57
CA TYR A 9 2.02 -19.37 34.86
C TYR A 9 3.11 -18.91 35.82
N LEU A 10 3.51 -19.77 36.76
CA LEU A 10 4.60 -19.51 37.68
C LEU A 10 5.94 -19.40 36.95
N GLU A 11 6.25 -20.33 36.04
CA GLU A 11 7.45 -20.27 35.20
C GLU A 11 7.50 -18.96 34.42
N LYS A 12 6.39 -18.59 33.76
CA LYS A 12 6.25 -17.29 33.08
C LYS A 12 6.42 -16.09 34.01
N GLU A 13 5.98 -16.19 35.26
CA GLU A 13 6.14 -15.12 36.24
C GLU A 13 7.61 -14.97 36.66
N LEU A 14 8.32 -16.08 36.85
CA LEU A 14 9.76 -16.07 37.12
C LEU A 14 10.55 -15.46 35.97
N ASP A 15 10.14 -15.70 34.72
CA ASP A 15 10.77 -15.13 33.53
C ASP A 15 10.32 -13.67 33.24
N GLY A 16 9.38 -13.11 34.00
CA GLY A 16 8.84 -11.77 33.79
C GLY A 16 7.89 -11.64 32.58
N GLU A 17 7.40 -12.76 32.04
CA GLU A 17 6.52 -12.84 30.87
C GLU A 17 5.03 -12.95 31.21
N LEU A 18 4.66 -13.05 32.49
CA LEU A 18 3.27 -13.22 32.88
C LEU A 18 2.51 -11.89 32.82
N ASP A 19 1.44 -11.85 32.00
CA ASP A 19 0.54 -10.70 31.97
C ASP A 19 -0.16 -10.51 33.34
N THR A 20 -0.17 -9.25 33.80
CA THR A 20 -0.85 -8.74 35.00
C THR A 20 -2.27 -9.29 35.21
N ARG A 21 -3.03 -9.52 34.11
CA ARG A 21 -4.39 -10.08 34.17
C ARG A 21 -4.45 -11.49 34.77
N PHE A 22 -3.36 -12.25 34.67
CA PHE A 22 -3.27 -13.63 35.16
C PHE A 22 -2.62 -13.73 36.54
N GLN A 23 -1.92 -12.70 37.01
CA GLN A 23 -1.30 -12.68 38.35
C GLN A 23 -2.33 -12.87 39.47
N ALA A 24 -3.44 -12.13 39.45
CA ALA A 24 -4.47 -12.26 40.48
C ALA A 24 -5.06 -13.70 40.55
N LYS A 25 -5.20 -14.35 39.38
CA LYS A 25 -5.66 -15.73 39.31
C LYS A 25 -4.63 -16.72 39.85
N LEU A 26 -3.34 -16.49 39.56
CA LEU A 26 -2.23 -17.28 40.07
C LEU A 26 -2.12 -17.16 41.59
N GLN A 27 -2.17 -15.94 42.12
CA GLN A 27 -2.13 -15.67 43.56
C GLN A 27 -3.26 -16.39 44.29
N SER A 28 -4.51 -16.28 43.80
CA SER A 28 -5.65 -16.99 44.39
C SER A 28 -5.48 -18.52 44.41
N HIS A 29 -4.72 -19.08 43.46
CA HIS A 29 -4.40 -20.50 43.46
C HIS A 29 -3.29 -20.85 44.45
N LEU A 30 -2.25 -20.02 44.55
CA LEU A 30 -1.17 -20.20 45.53
C LEU A 30 -1.73 -20.17 46.96
N ASP A 31 -2.68 -19.28 47.25
CA ASP A 31 -3.31 -19.21 48.58
C ASP A 31 -3.93 -20.54 48.99
N LYS A 32 -4.54 -21.25 48.03
CA LYS A 32 -5.29 -22.50 48.25
C LYS A 32 -4.46 -23.77 48.08
N CYS A 33 -3.38 -23.74 47.31
CA CYS A 33 -2.62 -24.95 46.93
C CYS A 33 -1.21 -24.97 47.55
N PRO A 34 -0.95 -25.81 48.57
CA PRO A 34 0.36 -25.89 49.21
C PRO A 34 1.44 -26.46 48.28
N ALA A 35 1.09 -27.40 47.39
CA ALA A 35 2.06 -27.98 46.46
C ALA A 35 2.67 -26.95 45.49
N CYS A 36 1.85 -26.01 45.02
CA CYS A 36 2.32 -24.93 44.15
C CYS A 36 3.15 -23.88 44.91
N LYS A 37 2.87 -23.67 46.21
CA LYS A 37 3.70 -22.82 47.09
C LYS A 37 5.09 -23.41 47.30
N VAL A 38 5.19 -24.72 47.54
CA VAL A 38 6.49 -25.42 47.66
C VAL A 38 7.29 -25.28 46.37
N PHE A 39 6.66 -25.53 45.22
CA PHE A 39 7.31 -25.38 43.91
C PHE A 39 7.83 -23.95 43.67
N LEU A 40 7.07 -22.92 44.09
CA LEU A 40 7.53 -21.53 44.02
C LEU A 40 8.75 -21.28 44.89
N ALA A 41 8.74 -21.76 46.14
CA ALA A 41 9.86 -21.60 47.06
C ALA A 41 11.14 -22.27 46.53
N ASP A 42 11.01 -23.48 45.96
CA ASP A 42 12.14 -24.19 45.34
C ASP A 42 12.70 -23.43 44.13
N ALA A 43 11.81 -22.92 43.27
CA ALA A 43 12.21 -22.15 42.10
C ALA A 43 12.90 -20.82 42.48
N GLN A 44 12.40 -20.12 43.50
CA GLN A 44 13.02 -18.90 44.04
C GLN A 44 14.39 -19.20 44.65
N LYS A 45 14.53 -20.30 45.39
CA LYS A 45 15.81 -20.74 45.94
C LYS A 45 16.84 -20.99 44.83
N LEU A 46 16.44 -21.68 43.77
CA LEU A 46 17.29 -21.94 42.62
C LEU A 46 17.69 -20.63 41.91
N HIS A 47 16.74 -19.72 41.70
CA HIS A 47 17.01 -18.40 41.12
C HIS A 47 18.04 -17.62 41.94
N LEU A 48 17.91 -17.59 43.27
CA LEU A 48 18.87 -16.95 44.16
C LEU A 48 20.28 -17.57 44.08
N MET A 49 20.35 -18.89 44.01
CA MET A 49 21.64 -19.59 43.85
C MET A 49 22.30 -19.20 42.52
N LEU A 50 21.54 -19.16 41.42
CA LEU A 50 22.04 -18.78 40.10
C LEU A 50 22.42 -17.29 40.03
N SER A 51 21.64 -16.40 40.65
CA SER A 51 21.93 -14.96 40.62
C SER A 51 23.17 -14.59 41.43
N ASN A 52 23.54 -15.41 42.41
CA ASN A 52 24.72 -15.22 43.24
C ASN A 52 26.01 -15.78 42.62
N LEU A 53 25.94 -16.43 41.45
CA LEU A 53 27.15 -16.85 40.76
C LEU A 53 27.97 -15.63 40.33
N PRO A 54 29.32 -15.73 40.40
CA PRO A 54 30.19 -14.68 39.91
C PRO A 54 29.92 -14.45 38.43
N LYS A 55 29.60 -13.21 38.06
CA LYS A 55 29.42 -12.83 36.65
C LYS A 55 30.80 -12.82 36.00
N PRO A 56 31.04 -13.64 34.96
CA PRO A 56 32.31 -13.58 34.26
C PRO A 56 32.47 -12.21 33.60
N GLU A 57 33.67 -11.65 33.67
CA GLU A 57 34.01 -10.48 32.88
C GLU A 57 34.12 -10.89 31.40
N PHE A 58 33.38 -10.20 30.54
CA PHE A 58 33.42 -10.45 29.11
C PHE A 58 34.51 -9.59 28.46
N PRO A 59 35.24 -10.11 27.46
CA PRO A 59 36.18 -9.29 26.69
C PRO A 59 35.48 -8.10 26.03
N SER A 60 36.12 -6.92 26.05
CA SER A 60 35.55 -5.66 25.55
C SER A 60 35.13 -5.70 24.07
N TRP A 61 35.79 -6.53 23.26
CA TRP A 61 35.52 -6.66 21.82
C TRP A 61 34.23 -7.44 21.50
N ILE A 62 33.73 -8.27 22.42
CA ILE A 62 32.53 -9.10 22.21
C ILE A 62 31.31 -8.21 21.96
N HIS A 63 31.17 -7.14 22.74
CA HIS A 63 30.07 -6.20 22.61
C HIS A 63 30.03 -5.57 21.21
N GLY A 64 31.18 -5.11 20.72
CA GLY A 64 31.32 -4.55 19.38
C GLY A 64 30.98 -5.56 18.28
N GLN A 65 31.43 -6.81 18.40
CA GLN A 65 31.12 -7.86 17.43
C GLN A 65 29.62 -8.20 17.39
N ILE A 66 28.95 -8.23 18.55
CA ILE A 66 27.51 -8.48 18.62
C ILE A 66 26.75 -7.33 17.95
N MET A 67 27.09 -6.08 18.27
CA MET A 67 26.41 -4.91 17.69
C MET A 67 26.61 -4.81 16.18
N ASP A 68 27.82 -5.09 15.66
CA ASP A 68 28.06 -5.13 14.21
C ASP A 68 27.18 -6.19 13.53
N LYS A 69 27.05 -7.39 14.12
CA LYS A 69 26.18 -8.44 13.57
C LYS A 69 24.70 -8.05 13.63
N VAL A 70 24.22 -7.46 14.72
CA VAL A 70 22.83 -7.01 14.86
C VAL A 70 22.50 -5.96 13.80
N HIS A 71 23.34 -4.93 13.66
CA HIS A 71 23.13 -3.89 12.66
C HIS A 71 23.18 -4.42 11.22
N ARG A 72 24.06 -5.39 10.93
CA ARG A 72 24.08 -6.04 9.61
C ARG A 72 22.78 -6.79 9.31
N LEU A 73 22.20 -7.48 10.30
CA LEU A 73 20.94 -8.20 10.14
C LEU A 73 19.76 -7.24 9.94
N GLU A 74 19.72 -6.14 10.69
CA GLU A 74 18.75 -5.06 10.49
C GLU A 74 18.88 -4.43 9.11
N ALA A 75 20.10 -4.14 8.66
CA ALA A 75 20.37 -3.54 7.36
C ALA A 75 20.03 -4.48 6.18
N LYS A 76 20.18 -5.80 6.35
CA LYS A 76 19.91 -6.81 5.31
C LYS A 76 18.41 -6.97 5.02
N ASN A 77 17.54 -6.59 5.95
CA ASN A 77 16.10 -6.53 5.73
C ASN A 77 15.63 -5.07 5.64
N PRO A 78 15.93 -4.35 4.53
CA PRO A 78 15.30 -3.06 4.33
C PRO A 78 13.79 -3.29 4.29
N GLY A 79 13.09 -2.74 5.28
CA GLY A 79 11.67 -2.97 5.50
C GLY A 79 10.85 -2.70 4.24
N PHE A 80 9.69 -3.35 4.15
CA PHE A 80 8.74 -3.25 3.04
C PHE A 80 8.54 -1.79 2.56
N PHE A 81 8.48 -0.84 3.50
CA PHE A 81 8.35 0.60 3.24
C PHE A 81 9.50 1.23 2.42
N ARG A 82 10.75 0.75 2.53
CA ARG A 82 11.87 1.27 1.72
C ARG A 82 11.75 0.86 0.25
N ARG A 83 11.14 -0.31 -0.03
CA ARG A 83 10.86 -0.78 -1.39
C ARG A 83 9.72 0.02 -2.03
N TYR A 84 8.68 0.35 -1.27
CA TYR A 84 7.55 1.16 -1.73
C TYR A 84 7.90 2.64 -1.97
N LYS A 85 8.88 3.21 -1.26
CA LYS A 85 9.32 4.61 -1.51
C LYS A 85 10.03 4.81 -2.86
N LEU A 86 10.58 3.75 -3.45
CA LEU A 86 11.28 3.80 -4.75
C LEU A 86 10.37 3.45 -5.95
N ALA A 87 9.28 2.70 -5.70
CA ALA A 87 8.29 2.34 -6.71
C ALA A 87 7.58 3.52 -7.42
N PRO A 88 7.21 4.65 -6.77
CA PRO A 88 6.55 5.75 -7.48
C PRO A 88 7.48 6.47 -8.45
N VAL A 89 8.80 6.50 -8.16
CA VAL A 89 9.79 7.14 -9.03
C VAL A 89 9.94 6.38 -10.34
N THR A 90 9.97 5.04 -10.29
CA THR A 90 10.04 4.22 -11.51
C THR A 90 8.79 4.35 -12.36
N ALA A 91 7.60 4.39 -11.74
CA ALA A 91 6.34 4.57 -12.47
C ALA A 91 6.29 5.92 -13.19
N MET A 92 6.67 7.02 -12.51
CA MET A 92 6.69 8.35 -13.11
C MET A 92 7.66 8.42 -14.31
N LEU A 93 8.85 7.83 -14.19
CA LEU A 93 9.81 7.81 -15.29
C LEU A 93 9.27 7.06 -16.52
N THR A 94 8.57 5.95 -16.33
CA THR A 94 7.95 5.21 -17.46
C THR A 94 6.83 6.01 -18.14
N ILE A 95 6.01 6.73 -17.37
CA ILE A 95 4.92 7.57 -17.92
C ILE A 95 5.49 8.75 -18.69
N VAL A 96 6.52 9.42 -18.15
CA VAL A 96 7.16 10.56 -18.83
C VAL A 96 7.82 10.12 -20.14
N LEU A 97 8.52 8.98 -20.14
CA LEU A 97 9.15 8.46 -21.35
C LEU A 97 8.12 8.05 -22.42
N SER A 98 7.01 7.42 -22.02
CA SER A 98 5.95 7.05 -22.96
C SER A 98 5.24 8.26 -23.54
N LEU A 99 4.97 9.29 -22.73
CA LEU A 99 4.35 10.53 -23.18
C LEU A 99 5.28 11.29 -24.15
N TRP A 100 6.57 11.38 -23.81
CA TRP A 100 7.56 12.05 -24.65
C TRP A 100 7.73 11.36 -26.01
N ALA A 101 7.81 10.03 -26.02
CA ALA A 101 7.86 9.25 -27.26
C ALA A 101 6.58 9.43 -28.09
N GLY A 102 5.40 9.38 -27.46
CA GLY A 102 4.12 9.59 -28.14
C GLY A 102 4.00 10.97 -28.79
N VAL A 103 4.41 12.04 -28.10
CA VAL A 103 4.40 13.40 -28.63
C VAL A 103 5.34 13.53 -29.83
N LYS A 104 6.55 12.94 -29.77
CA LYS A 104 7.50 12.98 -30.89
C LYS A 104 6.97 12.26 -32.13
N VAL A 105 6.37 11.08 -31.96
CA VAL A 105 5.75 10.33 -33.06
C VAL A 105 4.57 11.10 -33.65
N GLY A 106 3.72 11.69 -32.81
CA GLY A 106 2.56 12.49 -33.24
C GLY A 106 2.93 13.70 -34.07
N ILE A 107 3.95 14.48 -33.66
CA ILE A 107 4.41 15.67 -34.41
C ILE A 107 4.98 15.28 -35.78
N VAL A 108 5.79 14.22 -35.85
CA VAL A 108 6.35 13.74 -37.12
C VAL A 108 5.25 13.27 -38.06
N SER A 109 4.21 12.60 -37.53
CA SER A 109 3.05 12.19 -38.32
C SER A 109 2.23 13.39 -38.80
N TYR A 110 2.00 14.38 -37.94
CA TYR A 110 1.23 15.60 -38.29
C TYR A 110 1.92 16.40 -39.41
N ASN A 111 3.23 16.56 -39.32
CA ASN A 111 4.03 17.27 -40.33
C ASN A 111 4.08 16.52 -41.68
N ASN A 112 3.93 15.20 -41.70
CA ASN A 112 3.87 14.42 -42.94
C ASN A 112 2.47 14.42 -43.60
N ILE A 113 1.40 14.69 -42.84
CA ILE A 113 0.01 14.56 -43.33
C ILE A 113 -0.56 15.90 -43.83
N ILE A 114 0.05 17.03 -43.51
CA ILE A 114 -0.33 18.32 -44.10
C ILE A 114 0.44 18.50 -45.41
N PRO A 115 -0.18 18.30 -46.59
CA PRO A 115 0.35 18.90 -47.79
C PRO A 115 0.26 20.42 -47.62
N GLU A 116 1.41 21.06 -47.84
CA GLU A 116 1.58 22.48 -48.11
C GLU A 116 0.35 23.06 -48.82
N LYS A 117 -0.29 24.05 -48.19
CA LYS A 117 -1.40 24.82 -48.79
C LYS A 117 -0.83 25.60 -49.99
N THR A 118 -0.67 24.95 -51.12
CA THR A 118 -0.35 25.60 -52.39
C THR A 118 -1.57 26.40 -52.81
N GLU A 119 -1.44 27.71 -52.75
CA GLU A 119 -2.37 28.66 -53.36
C GLU A 119 -2.42 28.44 -54.87
N SER A 120 -3.44 27.75 -55.36
CA SER A 120 -3.81 27.78 -56.77
C SER A 120 -5.18 28.43 -56.88
N ILE A 121 -5.16 29.69 -57.31
CA ILE A 121 -6.34 30.44 -57.75
C ILE A 121 -6.91 29.70 -58.97
N THR A 122 -7.98 28.92 -58.76
CA THR A 122 -8.82 28.42 -59.84
C THR A 122 -10.15 29.16 -59.78
N LEU A 123 -10.30 30.18 -60.64
CA LEU A 123 -11.59 30.72 -61.01
C LEU A 123 -12.39 29.60 -61.68
N THR A 124 -13.46 29.12 -61.06
CA THR A 124 -14.47 28.33 -61.75
C THR A 124 -15.85 28.70 -61.23
N SER A 125 -16.68 29.08 -62.20
CA SER A 125 -17.95 29.77 -62.14
C SER A 125 -19.00 29.13 -61.22
N ILE A 126 -19.72 29.99 -60.51
CA ILE A 126 -20.94 29.70 -59.76
C ILE A 126 -22.02 29.22 -60.75
N ALA A 127 -22.45 27.97 -60.61
CA ALA A 127 -23.72 27.51 -61.18
C ALA A 127 -24.81 27.70 -60.11
N TYR A 128 -25.75 28.63 -60.38
CA TYR A 128 -26.95 28.80 -59.58
C TYR A 128 -27.79 27.52 -59.64
N GLY A 129 -27.98 26.87 -58.49
CA GLY A 129 -28.89 25.73 -58.36
C GLY A 129 -30.32 26.16 -58.63
N SER A 130 -30.93 25.48 -59.60
CA SER A 130 -32.32 25.63 -60.01
C SER A 130 -33.29 25.28 -58.87
N PHE A 131 -34.39 26.01 -58.87
CA PHE A 131 -35.43 26.17 -57.88
C PHE A 131 -36.03 24.87 -57.32
N GLY A 132 -36.27 24.86 -56.01
CA GLY A 132 -37.13 23.89 -55.33
C GLY A 132 -38.59 24.19 -55.62
N GLU A 133 -39.25 23.25 -56.29
CA GLU A 133 -40.70 23.13 -56.27
C GLU A 133 -41.06 22.26 -55.07
N ASN A 134 -42.19 22.55 -54.41
CA ASN A 134 -42.76 21.94 -53.20
C ASN A 134 -42.55 22.76 -51.90
N THR A 135 -43.25 23.89 -51.80
CA THR A 135 -43.71 24.38 -50.48
C THR A 135 -45.21 24.67 -50.55
N ILE A 136 -45.90 23.97 -49.66
CA ILE A 136 -47.34 23.90 -49.46
C ILE A 136 -47.85 25.25 -48.98
N LEU A 137 -48.33 26.10 -49.90
CA LEU A 137 -48.98 27.37 -49.53
C LEU A 137 -49.95 27.88 -50.60
N ASP A 138 -50.83 27.03 -51.13
CA ASP A 138 -52.00 27.55 -51.88
C ASP A 138 -53.26 26.66 -51.82
N ASN A 139 -53.49 25.96 -50.70
CA ASN A 139 -54.72 25.19 -50.50
C ASN A 139 -55.86 26.00 -49.86
N ILE A 140 -55.84 27.34 -49.98
CA ILE A 140 -56.88 28.21 -49.41
C ILE A 140 -57.07 29.47 -50.27
N ALA A 141 -57.41 29.31 -51.54
CA ALA A 141 -58.16 30.34 -52.26
C ALA A 141 -59.01 29.64 -53.33
N GLU A 142 -60.27 30.04 -53.42
CA GLU A 142 -61.22 29.64 -54.47
C GLU A 142 -61.85 28.24 -54.35
N ASN A 143 -62.45 27.97 -53.19
CA ASN A 143 -63.86 27.57 -53.22
C ASN A 143 -64.68 28.83 -53.57
N GLY A 144 -64.82 29.08 -54.87
CA GLY A 144 -65.65 30.12 -55.46
C GLY A 144 -66.37 29.54 -56.67
N GLU A 145 -67.54 28.97 -56.42
CA GLU A 145 -68.73 28.93 -57.29
C GLU A 145 -68.59 28.53 -58.78
N GLN A 146 -69.14 27.35 -59.08
CA GLN A 146 -69.81 27.05 -60.34
C GLN A 146 -71.14 27.81 -60.41
N GLY A 147 -71.46 28.44 -61.55
CA GLY A 147 -72.82 28.86 -61.87
C GLY A 147 -72.88 29.87 -63.02
N GLU A 148 -73.73 29.57 -63.99
CA GLU A 148 -74.09 30.33 -65.21
C GLU A 148 -74.29 31.85 -65.06
#